data_AF-A0A1V2AWM4-F1
#
_entry.id   AF-A0A1V2AWM4-F1
#
_cell.length_a   1.000
_cell.length_b   1.000
_cell.length_c   1.000
_cell.angle_alpha   90.00
_cell.angle_beta   90.00
_cell.angle_gamma   90.00
#
_symmetry.space_group_name_H-M   'P 1'
#
loop_
_entity.id
_entity.type
_entity.pdbx_description
1 polymer ?
#
loop_
_entity_poly.entity_id
_entity_poly.type
_entity_poly.pdbx_seq_one_letter_code
_entity_poly.pdbx_strand_id
1 'polypeptide(L)'
;MKKNILILLGSLLVCVIISCKYLDTKQCKCDKLKTLFTIPGIYEGKTIGYAHYVLSENLSKNCIDSAMMVDLAIKYSDTVKVGNPANIIMFFSSDKDFIPNETSQVMEEINKSCLVVINLDVITKKPTDFSFYNEQGNRIYWGKMWLPKRK
;
A
#
# COMPACT_ATOMS: atom_id res chain seq x y z
N MET A 1 38.55 -32.38 -27.57
CA MET A 1 38.17 -31.49 -26.44
C MET A 1 37.02 -30.52 -26.82
N LYS A 2 35.88 -30.99 -27.33
CA LYS A 2 34.75 -30.11 -27.73
C LYS A 2 33.42 -30.40 -26.99
N LYS A 3 33.31 -31.51 -26.26
CA LYS A 3 32.07 -31.92 -25.55
C LYS A 3 31.88 -31.23 -24.19
N ASN A 4 32.95 -30.80 -23.53
CA ASN A 4 32.87 -30.22 -22.17
C ASN A 4 32.42 -28.75 -22.16
N ILE A 5 32.58 -28.02 -23.28
CA ILE A 5 32.18 -26.60 -23.38
C ILE A 5 30.66 -26.48 -23.50
N LEU A 6 29.99 -27.42 -24.18
CA LEU A 6 28.54 -27.39 -24.37
C LEU A 6 27.78 -27.63 -23.05
N ILE A 7 28.31 -28.46 -22.17
CA ILE A 7 27.69 -28.80 -20.88
C ILE A 7 27.78 -27.61 -19.92
N LEU A 8 28.91 -26.89 -19.92
CA LEU A 8 29.12 -25.70 -19.08
C LEU A 8 28.23 -24.52 -19.47
N LEU A 9 27.99 -24.32 -20.78
CA LEU A 9 27.05 -23.31 -21.29
C LEU A 9 25.59 -23.67 -20.96
N GLY A 10 25.24 -24.96 -21.05
CA GLY A 10 23.92 -25.46 -20.67
C GLY A 10 23.62 -25.29 -19.18
N SER A 11 24.58 -25.57 -18.30
CA SER A 11 24.40 -25.37 -16.85
C SER A 11 24.28 -23.90 -16.45
N LEU A 12 24.98 -23.00 -17.14
CA LEU A 12 24.88 -21.56 -16.88
C LEU A 12 23.49 -21.01 -17.23
N LEU A 13 22.93 -21.46 -18.36
CA LEU A 13 21.58 -21.09 -18.81
C LEU A 13 20.49 -21.59 -17.86
N VAL A 14 20.62 -22.81 -17.34
CA VAL A 14 19.68 -23.35 -16.35
C VAL A 14 19.76 -22.59 -15.03
N CYS A 15 20.95 -22.24 -14.55
CA CYS A 15 21.11 -21.42 -13.33
C CYS A 15 20.54 -20.00 -13.48
N VAL A 16 20.68 -19.37 -14.65
CA VAL A 16 20.11 -18.03 -14.91
C VAL A 16 18.58 -18.08 -14.98
N ILE A 17 17.99 -19.11 -15.62
CA ILE A 17 16.53 -19.27 -15.70
C ILE A 17 15.92 -19.59 -14.33
N ILE A 18 16.59 -20.42 -13.52
CA ILE A 18 16.13 -20.74 -12.15
C ILE A 18 16.27 -19.53 -11.23
N SER A 19 17.37 -18.76 -11.32
CA SER A 19 17.54 -17.52 -10.55
C SER A 19 16.52 -16.44 -10.92
N CYS A 20 16.15 -16.30 -12.20
CA CYS A 20 15.08 -15.39 -12.61
C CYS A 20 13.70 -15.84 -12.10
N LYS A 21 13.40 -17.15 -12.12
CA LYS A 21 12.13 -17.66 -11.56
C LYS A 21 12.03 -17.57 -10.04
N TYR A 22 13.15 -17.63 -9.31
CA TYR A 22 13.15 -17.50 -7.85
C TYR A 22 12.91 -16.05 -7.39
N LEU A 23 13.25 -15.07 -8.23
CA LEU A 23 12.94 -13.65 -8.00
C LEU A 23 11.45 -13.32 -8.24
N ASP A 24 10.75 -14.14 -9.03
CA ASP A 24 9.35 -13.94 -9.43
C ASP A 24 8.32 -14.45 -8.39
N THR A 25 8.77 -15.05 -7.28
CA THR A 25 7.89 -15.63 -6.26
C THR A 25 8.20 -15.18 -4.83
N LYS A 26 8.67 -13.95 -4.63
CA LYS A 26 8.29 -13.25 -3.38
C LYS A 26 6.85 -12.82 -3.55
N GLN A 27 5.94 -13.75 -3.30
CA GLN A 27 4.51 -13.51 -3.33
C GLN A 27 4.22 -12.31 -2.42
N CYS A 28 3.95 -11.17 -3.03
CA CYS A 28 3.65 -9.92 -2.35
C CYS A 28 2.33 -10.10 -1.60
N LYS A 29 2.40 -10.60 -0.37
CA LYS A 29 1.23 -10.81 0.48
C LYS A 29 1.14 -9.68 1.48
N CYS A 30 0.00 -9.01 1.47
CA CYS A 30 -0.43 -8.25 2.63
C CYS A 30 -1.21 -9.23 3.50
N ASP A 31 -0.56 -9.77 4.53
CA ASP A 31 -1.17 -10.82 5.36
C ASP A 31 -2.16 -10.24 6.37
N LYS A 32 -2.04 -8.95 6.72
CA LYS A 32 -2.86 -8.34 7.74
C LYS A 32 -2.99 -6.83 7.57
N LEU A 33 -4.25 -6.38 7.58
CA LEU A 33 -4.60 -4.98 7.73
C LEU A 33 -5.15 -4.73 9.13
N LYS A 34 -4.72 -3.65 9.77
CA LYS A 34 -5.25 -3.22 11.07
C LYS A 34 -5.49 -1.72 11.04
N THR A 35 -6.71 -1.30 11.39
CA THR A 35 -6.99 0.12 11.63
C THR A 35 -6.26 0.56 12.91
N LEU A 36 -5.37 1.54 12.78
CA LEU A 36 -4.66 2.17 13.89
C LEU A 36 -5.49 3.30 14.49
N PHE A 37 -6.01 4.17 13.62
CA PHE A 37 -6.72 5.37 14.01
C PHE A 37 -7.74 5.78 12.93
N THR A 38 -8.73 6.60 13.31
CA THR A 38 -9.72 7.13 12.36
C THR A 38 -10.07 8.56 12.74
N ILE A 39 -10.06 9.45 11.75
CA ILE A 39 -10.34 10.89 11.93
C ILE A 39 -11.53 11.28 11.07
N PRO A 40 -12.58 11.93 11.61
CA PRO A 40 -13.63 12.50 10.79
C PRO A 40 -13.11 13.70 10.00
N GLY A 41 -13.33 13.70 8.69
CA GLY A 41 -13.15 14.88 7.85
C GLY A 41 -14.33 15.83 8.05
N ILE A 42 -14.05 17.04 8.54
CA ILE A 42 -15.08 18.05 8.83
C ILE A 42 -14.99 19.17 7.79
N TYR A 43 -16.11 19.46 7.12
CA TYR A 43 -16.27 20.63 6.26
C TYR A 43 -17.53 21.39 6.66
N GLU A 44 -17.40 22.69 6.94
CA GLU A 44 -18.51 23.54 7.42
C GLU A 44 -19.27 22.95 8.62
N GLY A 45 -18.54 22.33 9.57
CA GLY A 45 -19.11 21.73 10.77
C GLY A 45 -19.84 20.39 10.55
N LYS A 46 -19.87 19.87 9.33
CA LYS A 46 -20.44 18.56 9.01
C LYS A 46 -19.36 17.54 8.71
N THR A 47 -19.57 16.30 9.16
CA THR A 47 -18.69 15.19 8.78
C THR A 47 -18.98 14.82 7.33
N ILE A 48 -17.97 14.94 6.48
CA ILE A 48 -18.05 14.62 5.05
C ILE A 48 -17.41 13.27 4.71
N GLY A 49 -16.67 12.68 5.64
CA GLY A 49 -16.03 11.38 5.48
C GLY A 49 -15.12 11.04 6.66
N TYR A 50 -14.41 9.92 6.56
CA TYR A 50 -13.45 9.45 7.55
C TYR A 50 -12.11 9.08 6.90
N ALA A 51 -11.04 9.64 7.45
CA ALA A 51 -9.68 9.23 7.17
C ALA A 51 -9.28 8.06 8.08
N HIS A 52 -8.92 6.93 7.49
CA HIS A 52 -8.48 5.74 8.19
C HIS A 52 -6.97 5.58 8.07
N TYR A 53 -6.31 5.44 9.21
CA TYR A 53 -4.88 5.14 9.31
C TYR A 53 -4.75 3.63 9.49
N VAL A 54 -4.16 2.97 8.51
CA VAL A 54 -4.18 1.50 8.39
C VAL A 54 -2.77 0.96 8.35
N LEU A 55 -2.44 0.08 9.29
CA LEU A 55 -1.21 -0.69 9.26
C LEU A 55 -1.34 -1.83 8.24
N SER A 56 -0.41 -1.88 7.29
CA SER A 56 -0.21 -2.98 6.35
C SER A 56 1.02 -3.78 6.75
N GLU A 57 0.83 -4.76 7.63
CA GLU A 57 1.93 -5.59 8.12
C GLU A 57 2.53 -6.42 6.96
N ASN A 58 3.86 -6.58 6.97
CA ASN A 58 4.63 -7.41 6.03
C ASN A 58 4.57 -6.99 4.55
N LEU A 59 4.03 -5.82 4.24
CA LEU A 59 4.04 -5.30 2.88
C LEU A 59 5.43 -4.73 2.52
N SER A 60 6.18 -5.44 1.68
CA SER A 60 7.47 -4.96 1.20
C SER A 60 7.31 -3.75 0.28
N LYS A 61 8.13 -2.71 0.43
CA LYS A 61 8.13 -1.54 -0.48
C LYS A 61 8.32 -1.92 -1.95
N ASN A 62 9.06 -3.00 -2.23
CA ASN A 62 9.30 -3.49 -3.59
C ASN A 62 8.08 -4.20 -4.20
N CYS A 63 7.06 -4.47 -3.39
CA CYS A 63 5.82 -5.12 -3.77
C CYS A 63 4.66 -4.15 -4.00
N ILE A 64 4.90 -2.84 -3.78
CA ILE A 64 3.84 -1.85 -3.79
C ILE A 64 3.69 -1.29 -5.20
N ASP A 65 2.51 -1.50 -5.80
CA ASP A 65 2.07 -0.81 -7.01
C ASP A 65 0.68 -0.17 -6.82
N SER A 66 0.35 0.79 -7.67
CA SER A 66 -0.92 1.55 -7.60
C SER A 66 -2.16 0.68 -7.70
N ALA A 67 -2.18 -0.33 -8.58
CA ALA A 67 -3.36 -1.18 -8.73
C ALA A 67 -3.53 -2.11 -7.53
N MET A 68 -2.43 -2.65 -6.98
CA MET A 68 -2.48 -3.47 -5.77
C MET A 68 -3.03 -2.67 -4.59
N MET A 69 -2.52 -1.45 -4.36
CA MET A 69 -2.95 -0.63 -3.22
C MET A 69 -4.39 -0.13 -3.35
N VAL A 70 -4.84 0.17 -4.57
CA VAL A 70 -6.24 0.52 -4.83
C VAL A 70 -7.17 -0.68 -4.58
N ASP A 71 -6.82 -1.87 -5.07
CA ASP A 71 -7.59 -3.11 -4.79
C ASP A 71 -7.67 -3.40 -3.28
N LEU A 72 -6.56 -3.20 -2.56
CA LEU A 72 -6.50 -3.33 -1.11
C LEU A 72 -7.39 -2.30 -0.39
N ALA A 73 -7.39 -1.05 -0.86
CA ALA A 73 -8.23 0.02 -0.30
C ALA A 73 -9.73 -0.23 -0.49
N ILE A 74 -10.13 -0.73 -1.67
CA ILE A 74 -11.53 -1.10 -1.94
C ILE A 74 -11.95 -2.24 -1.00
N LYS A 75 -11.15 -3.32 -0.94
CA LYS A 75 -11.43 -4.44 -0.03
C LYS A 75 -11.51 -4.00 1.43
N TYR A 76 -10.62 -3.10 1.86
CA TYR A 76 -10.68 -2.54 3.20
C TYR A 76 -11.96 -1.74 3.42
N SER A 77 -12.34 -0.85 2.51
CA SER A 77 -13.54 0.00 2.64
C SER A 77 -14.85 -0.78 2.67
N ASP A 78 -14.85 -2.02 2.17
CA ASP A 78 -15.98 -2.95 2.29
C ASP A 78 -16.09 -3.60 3.68
N THR A 79 -15.02 -3.63 4.47
CA THR A 79 -15.02 -4.17 5.84
C THR A 79 -15.36 -3.13 6.92
N VAL A 80 -15.25 -1.85 6.60
CA VAL A 80 -15.52 -0.77 7.57
C VAL A 80 -17.02 -0.59 7.80
N LYS A 81 -17.41 -0.34 9.05
CA LYS A 81 -18.81 -0.11 9.43
C LYS A 81 -19.39 1.12 8.73
N VAL A 82 -20.68 1.04 8.37
CA VAL A 82 -21.44 2.13 7.71
C VAL A 82 -21.42 3.45 8.50
N GLY A 83 -21.23 3.42 9.83
CA GLY A 83 -21.15 4.64 10.65
C GLY A 83 -19.88 5.47 10.44
N ASN A 84 -18.79 4.85 10.00
CA ASN A 84 -17.50 5.51 9.76
C ASN A 84 -16.95 5.10 8.38
N PRO A 85 -17.60 5.46 7.26
CA PRO A 85 -17.18 5.02 5.94
C PRO A 85 -15.83 5.64 5.56
N ALA A 86 -14.89 4.80 5.13
CA ALA A 86 -13.57 5.24 4.72
C ALA A 86 -13.62 5.93 3.35
N ASN A 87 -13.28 7.22 3.31
CA ASN A 87 -13.09 7.97 2.07
C ASN A 87 -11.62 8.37 1.84
N ILE A 88 -10.81 8.35 2.89
CA ILE A 88 -9.35 8.48 2.79
C ILE A 88 -8.76 7.29 3.54
N ILE A 89 -7.87 6.54 2.90
CA ILE A 89 -7.16 5.42 3.52
C ILE A 89 -5.68 5.69 3.41
N MET A 90 -5.01 5.82 4.55
CA MET A 90 -3.59 6.06 4.67
C MET A 90 -2.92 4.77 5.15
N PHE A 91 -2.07 4.19 4.31
CA PHE A 91 -1.37 2.95 4.62
C PHE A 91 0.02 3.21 5.20
N PHE A 92 0.32 2.52 6.29
CA PHE A 92 1.59 2.57 7.02
C PHE A 92 2.21 1.18 7.09
N SER A 93 3.54 1.07 7.07
CA SER A 93 4.26 -0.19 7.31
C SER A 93 4.60 -0.45 8.78
N SER A 94 4.36 0.54 9.65
CA SER A 94 4.76 0.52 11.05
C SER A 94 3.78 1.36 11.86
N ASP A 95 3.55 0.97 13.11
CA ASP A 95 2.73 1.71 14.08
C ASP A 95 3.58 2.51 15.08
N LYS A 96 4.90 2.52 14.93
CA LYS A 96 5.85 3.21 15.84
C LYS A 96 5.59 4.70 16.03
N ASP A 97 5.05 5.36 15.02
CA ASP A 97 4.77 6.81 15.06
C ASP A 97 3.38 7.12 15.65
N PHE A 98 2.64 6.10 16.10
CA PHE A 98 1.33 6.23 16.71
C PHE A 98 1.44 6.00 18.21
N ILE A 99 0.81 6.88 18.99
CA ILE A 99 0.77 6.74 20.44
C ILE A 99 -0.45 5.89 20.81
N PRO A 100 -0.27 4.69 21.40
CA PRO A 100 -1.41 3.84 21.75
C PRO A 100 -2.36 4.54 22.74
N ASN A 101 -3.66 4.39 22.54
CA ASN A 101 -4.73 4.89 23.41
C ASN A 101 -4.85 6.42 23.52
N GLU A 102 -4.11 7.21 22.72
CA GLU A 102 -4.32 8.66 22.66
C GLU A 102 -5.39 9.05 21.64
N THR A 103 -6.31 9.91 22.07
CA THR A 103 -7.40 10.47 21.24
C THR A 103 -6.93 11.62 20.36
N SER A 104 -5.73 12.14 20.57
CA SER A 104 -5.09 13.22 19.81
C SER A 104 -3.69 12.78 19.46
N GLN A 105 -3.28 12.94 18.20
CA GLN A 105 -2.01 12.44 17.68
C GLN A 105 -1.30 13.58 16.91
N VAL A 106 0.03 13.61 16.94
CA VAL A 106 0.82 14.63 16.22
C VAL A 106 0.86 14.26 14.74
N MET A 107 -0.08 14.83 13.97
CA MET A 107 -0.28 14.48 12.55
C MET A 107 0.96 14.70 11.67
N GLU A 108 1.78 15.69 11.98
CA GLU A 108 2.96 16.01 11.16
C GLU A 108 3.98 14.86 11.14
N GLU A 109 4.19 14.20 12.29
CA GLU A 109 5.13 13.09 12.41
C GLU A 109 4.55 11.83 11.74
N ILE A 110 3.30 11.50 12.04
CA ILE A 110 2.61 10.33 11.46
C ILE A 110 2.60 10.42 9.93
N ASN A 111 2.22 11.56 9.36
CA ASN A 111 2.11 11.71 7.92
C ASN A 111 3.43 11.53 7.18
N LYS A 112 4.59 11.78 7.82
CA LYS A 112 5.92 11.56 7.23
C LYS A 112 6.21 10.07 7.00
N SER A 113 5.60 9.19 7.78
CA SER A 113 5.75 7.73 7.69
C SER A 113 4.69 7.06 6.82
N CYS A 114 3.74 7.83 6.28
CA CYS A 114 2.72 7.31 5.38
C CYS A 114 3.36 6.76 4.10
N LEU A 115 2.94 5.59 3.64
CA LEU A 115 3.41 5.02 2.38
C LEU A 115 2.53 5.45 1.21
N VAL A 116 1.23 5.30 1.40
CA VAL A 116 0.23 5.45 0.34
C VAL A 116 -1.03 6.05 0.93
N VAL A 117 -1.54 7.08 0.27
CA VAL A 117 -2.89 7.61 0.50
C VAL A 117 -3.74 7.21 -0.69
N ILE A 118 -4.89 6.60 -0.42
CA ILE A 118 -5.94 6.31 -1.41
C ILE A 118 -7.18 7.12 -1.04
N ASN A 119 -7.66 7.93 -1.97
CA ASN A 119 -8.93 8.64 -1.84
C ASN A 119 -10.03 7.86 -2.56
N LEU A 120 -11.17 7.72 -1.90
CA LEU A 120 -12.38 7.09 -2.42
C LEU A 120 -13.51 8.10 -2.41
N ASP A 121 -14.36 8.03 -3.43
CA ASP A 121 -15.62 8.74 -3.44
C ASP A 121 -16.54 8.19 -2.33
N VAL A 122 -17.03 9.08 -1.47
CA VAL A 122 -17.76 8.72 -0.24
C VAL A 122 -19.02 7.89 -0.55
N ILE A 123 -19.67 8.16 -1.68
CA ILE A 123 -20.96 7.55 -2.04
C ILE A 123 -20.74 6.25 -2.80
N THR A 124 -19.93 6.30 -3.87
CA THR A 124 -19.73 5.19 -4.79
C THR A 124 -18.62 4.23 -4.35
N LYS A 125 -17.84 4.60 -3.33
CA LYS A 125 -16.61 3.92 -2.87
C LYS A 125 -15.54 3.73 -3.95
N LYS A 126 -15.70 4.39 -5.11
CA LYS A 126 -14.74 4.26 -6.21
C LYS A 126 -13.49 5.08 -5.90
N PRO A 127 -12.29 4.55 -6.21
CA PRO A 127 -11.06 5.31 -6.07
C PRO A 127 -11.07 6.56 -6.95
N THR A 128 -10.75 7.71 -6.37
CA THR A 128 -10.63 8.99 -7.08
C THR A 128 -9.19 9.28 -7.47
N ASP A 129 -8.27 9.03 -6.55
CA ASP A 129 -6.85 9.26 -6.72
C ASP A 129 -6.02 8.54 -5.64
N PHE A 130 -4.72 8.49 -5.88
CA PHE A 130 -3.74 7.96 -4.94
C PHE A 130 -2.49 8.84 -4.89
N SER A 131 -1.74 8.74 -3.80
CA SER A 131 -0.44 9.37 -3.61
C SER A 131 0.51 8.43 -2.87
N PHE A 132 1.71 8.25 -3.40
CA PHE A 132 2.81 7.50 -2.79
C PHE A 132 3.85 8.47 -2.24
N TYR A 133 4.42 8.11 -1.10
CA TYR A 133 5.35 8.94 -0.36
C TYR A 133 6.64 8.17 -0.07
N ASN A 134 7.75 8.89 0.04
CA ASN A 134 9.02 8.33 0.52
C ASN A 134 9.14 8.43 2.05
N GLU A 135 10.26 7.98 2.59
CA GLU A 135 10.53 7.96 4.05
C GLU A 135 10.59 9.33 4.70
N GLN A 136 10.75 10.40 3.92
CA GLN A 136 10.75 11.77 4.41
C GLN A 136 9.35 12.40 4.36
N GLY A 137 8.32 11.65 3.95
CA GLY A 137 6.97 12.17 3.73
C GLY A 137 6.84 12.96 2.42
N ASN A 138 7.83 12.94 1.54
CA ASN A 138 7.73 13.62 0.25
C ASN A 138 6.94 12.75 -0.73
N ARG A 139 5.96 13.35 -1.40
CA ARG A 139 5.17 12.67 -2.42
C ARG A 139 6.03 12.38 -3.66
N ILE A 140 6.18 11.11 -4.00
CA ILE A 140 7.02 10.65 -5.12
C ILE A 140 6.22 10.25 -6.36
N TYR A 141 4.95 9.87 -6.19
CA TYR A 141 4.08 9.46 -7.29
C TYR A 141 2.62 9.68 -6.92
N TRP A 142 1.79 10.10 -7.88
CA TRP A 142 0.36 10.33 -7.66
C TRP A 142 -0.40 10.27 -8.99
N GLY A 143 -1.71 10.08 -8.91
CA GLY A 143 -2.55 10.08 -10.10
C GLY A 143 -3.99 9.69 -9.83
N LYS A 144 -4.82 9.83 -10.87
CA LYS A 144 -6.22 9.38 -10.89
C LYS A 144 -6.43 8.07 -11.64
N MET A 145 -5.43 7.66 -12.44
CA MET A 145 -5.45 6.41 -13.20
C MET A 145 -4.43 5.46 -12.56
N TRP A 146 -4.91 4.33 -12.05
CA TRP A 146 -4.05 3.28 -11.52
C TRP A 146 -3.42 2.51 -12.68
N LEU A 147 -2.09 2.39 -12.67
CA LEU A 147 -1.39 1.59 -13.66
C LEU A 147 -1.79 0.12 -13.48
N PRO A 148 -2.15 -0.60 -14.56
CA PRO A 148 -2.50 -2.01 -14.46
C PRO A 148 -1.34 -2.80 -13.84
N LYS A 149 -1.67 -3.84 -13.05
CA LYS A 149 -0.69 -4.71 -12.37
C LYS A 149 0.43 -5.07 -13.35
N ARG A 150 1.69 -4.86 -12.97
CA ARG A 150 2.82 -5.41 -13.72
C ARG A 150 2.65 -6.93 -13.71
N LYS A 151 2.40 -7.50 -14.89
CA LYS A 151 2.28 -8.95 -15.09
C LYS A 151 3.64 -9.61 -14.99
#